data_AF-A0A969GA19-F1
#
_entry.id   AF-A0A969GA19-F1
#
_cell.length_a   1.000
_cell.length_b   1.000
_cell.length_c   1.000
_cell.angle_alpha   90.00
_cell.angle_beta   90.00
_cell.angle_gamma   90.00
#
_symmetry.space_group_name_H-M   'P 1'
#
loop_
_entity.id
_entity.type
_entity.pdbx_description
1 polymer ?
#
loop_
_entity_poly.entity_id
_entity_poly.type
_entity_poly.pdbx_seq_one_letter_code
_entity_poly.pdbx_strand_id
1 'polypeptide(L)'
;MNIESNFEFLDNGEIRGTDYQGRGRQTIRICNLNRDNLLFHRQRVIDIYFSNLKKLLDAYFKSVISKQQLKYFLITGFLKIQINSKPNKPFSALSKYIQNNFNSIIVPLFPTPKQRLIVQKSYREFQNGTLV
;
A
#
# COMPACT_ATOMS: atom_id res chain seq x y z
N MET A 1 -3.26 -36.27 -9.37
CA MET A 1 -2.41 -36.17 -8.16
C MET A 1 -2.86 -34.92 -7.42
N ASN A 2 -3.48 -35.07 -6.25
CA ASN A 2 -3.98 -33.92 -5.48
C ASN A 2 -2.79 -33.14 -4.91
N ILE A 3 -2.72 -31.83 -5.14
CA ILE A 3 -1.62 -30.99 -4.64
C ILE A 3 -1.71 -30.83 -3.12
N GLU A 4 -2.94 -30.86 -2.58
CA GLU A 4 -3.21 -30.70 -1.16
C GLU A 4 -2.65 -31.87 -0.33
N SER A 5 -2.52 -33.08 -0.90
CA SER A 5 -1.94 -34.23 -0.20
C SER A 5 -0.43 -34.13 0.06
N ASN A 6 0.23 -33.08 -0.45
CA ASN A 6 1.65 -32.83 -0.21
C ASN A 6 1.90 -31.94 1.02
N PHE A 7 0.83 -31.48 1.68
CA PHE A 7 0.88 -30.55 2.81
C PHE A 7 0.14 -31.12 4.01
N GLU A 8 0.77 -31.03 5.17
CA GLU A 8 0.15 -31.25 6.49
C GLU A 8 -0.02 -29.89 7.17
N PHE A 9 -1.20 -29.66 7.70
CA PHE A 9 -1.54 -28.46 8.46
C PHE A 9 -1.56 -28.85 9.94
N LEU A 10 -0.66 -28.26 10.73
CA LEU A 10 -0.58 -28.51 12.16
C LEU A 10 -1.57 -27.62 12.92
N ASP A 11 -1.92 -28.02 14.14
CA ASP A 11 -2.88 -27.31 15.00
C ASP A 11 -2.44 -25.88 15.37
N ASN A 12 -1.14 -25.57 15.26
CA ASN A 12 -0.58 -24.22 15.45
C ASN A 12 -0.63 -23.35 14.19
N GLY A 13 -1.20 -23.84 13.08
CA GLY A 13 -1.27 -23.15 11.80
C GLY A 13 0.00 -23.25 10.94
N GLU A 14 1.01 -24.01 11.38
CA GLU A 14 2.18 -24.31 10.54
C GLU A 14 1.82 -25.32 9.45
N ILE A 15 2.44 -25.15 8.27
CA ILE A 15 2.29 -26.07 7.14
C ILE A 15 3.61 -26.82 6.96
N ARG A 16 3.56 -28.15 6.93
CA ARG A 16 4.70 -29.02 6.63
C ARG A 16 4.53 -29.68 5.28
N GLY A 17 5.64 -29.79 4.55
CA GLY A 17 5.68 -30.57 3.31
C GLY A 17 5.90 -32.04 3.64
N THR A 18 4.93 -32.89 3.34
CA THR A 18 4.92 -34.31 3.74
C THR A 18 5.26 -35.26 2.60
N ASP A 19 5.41 -34.77 1.37
CA ASP A 19 5.67 -35.63 0.24
C ASP A 19 7.09 -36.24 0.29
N TYR A 20 7.17 -37.54 0.00
CA TYR A 20 8.44 -38.28 -0.04
C TYR A 20 9.44 -37.69 -1.04
N GLN A 21 8.96 -37.02 -2.09
CA GLN A 21 9.78 -36.36 -3.12
C GLN A 21 10.29 -34.96 -2.70
N GLY A 22 9.87 -34.43 -1.54
CA GLY A 22 10.31 -33.15 -1.00
C GLY A 22 9.78 -31.89 -1.72
N ARG A 23 8.82 -32.03 -2.63
CA ARG A 23 8.20 -30.93 -3.39
C ARG A 23 7.41 -29.99 -2.50
N GLY A 24 6.66 -30.50 -1.53
CA GLY A 24 5.90 -29.71 -0.55
C GLY A 24 6.81 -28.83 0.30
N ARG A 25 7.96 -29.37 0.75
CA ARG A 25 8.98 -28.58 1.47
C ARG A 25 9.58 -27.50 0.58
N GLN A 26 9.86 -27.83 -0.68
CA GLN A 26 10.38 -26.86 -1.65
C GLN A 26 9.35 -25.77 -2.00
N THR A 27 8.07 -26.11 -2.14
CA THR A 27 6.97 -25.15 -2.35
C THR A 27 6.81 -24.22 -1.15
N ILE A 28 6.80 -24.74 0.08
CA ILE A 28 6.77 -23.90 1.30
C ILE A 28 7.97 -22.96 1.33
N ARG A 29 9.17 -23.46 1.05
CA ARG A 29 10.39 -22.64 0.98
C ARG A 29 10.28 -21.53 -0.07
N ILE A 30 9.83 -21.85 -1.29
CA ILE A 30 9.63 -20.87 -2.37
C ILE A 30 8.56 -19.84 -1.97
N CYS A 31 7.43 -20.28 -1.40
CA CYS A 31 6.38 -19.38 -0.94
C CYS A 31 6.86 -18.45 0.18
N ASN A 32 7.65 -18.96 1.12
CA ASN A 32 8.26 -18.15 2.19
C ASN A 32 9.28 -17.15 1.63
N LEU A 33 10.17 -17.55 0.72
CA LEU A 33 11.10 -16.64 0.04
C LEU A 33 10.36 -15.54 -0.75
N ASN A 34 9.25 -15.91 -1.40
CA ASN A 34 8.41 -14.96 -2.11
C ASN A 34 7.64 -14.02 -1.16
N ARG A 35 7.41 -14.41 0.11
CA ARG A 35 6.72 -13.60 1.11
C ARG A 35 7.53 -12.37 1.50
N ASP A 36 8.83 -12.50 1.73
CA ASP A 36 9.69 -11.35 2.08
C ASP A 36 9.77 -10.35 0.93
N ASN A 37 9.93 -10.86 -0.29
CA ASN A 37 9.91 -10.03 -1.49
C ASN A 37 8.54 -9.33 -1.67
N LEU A 38 7.44 -10.05 -1.41
CA LEU A 38 6.09 -9.49 -1.43
C LEU A 38 5.92 -8.38 -0.38
N LEU A 39 6.38 -8.59 0.86
CA LEU A 39 6.33 -7.58 1.92
C LEU A 39 7.14 -6.35 1.54
N PHE A 40 8.36 -6.53 1.03
CA PHE A 40 9.21 -5.45 0.53
C PHE A 40 8.50 -4.62 -0.55
N HIS A 41 7.93 -5.27 -1.57
CA HIS A 41 7.22 -4.56 -2.63
C HIS A 41 5.95 -3.86 -2.14
N ARG A 42 5.21 -4.46 -1.20
CA ARG A 42 4.04 -3.83 -0.58
C ARG A 42 4.42 -2.57 0.21
N GLN A 43 5.49 -2.64 1.00
CA GLN A 43 6.02 -1.48 1.71
C GLN A 43 6.45 -0.38 0.73
N ARG A 44 7.14 -0.75 -0.35
CA ARG A 44 7.55 0.21 -1.39
C ARG A 44 6.37 0.94 -2.03
N VAL A 45 5.20 0.30 -2.21
CA VAL A 45 3.99 0.98 -2.70
C VAL A 45 3.54 2.07 -1.72
N ILE A 46 3.49 1.75 -0.42
CA ILE A 46 3.14 2.70 0.65
C ILE A 46 4.14 3.86 0.67
N ASP A 47 5.44 3.55 0.63
CA ASP A 47 6.53 4.54 0.67
C ASP A 47 6.46 5.49 -0.52
N ILE A 48 6.11 5.00 -1.72
CA ILE A 48 5.95 5.83 -2.92
C ILE A 48 4.81 6.83 -2.73
N TYR A 49 3.65 6.38 -2.23
CA TYR A 49 2.52 7.29 -1.99
C TYR A 49 2.87 8.34 -0.95
N PHE A 50 3.42 7.91 0.18
CA PHE A 50 3.87 8.79 1.24
C PHE A 50 4.91 9.81 0.74
N SER A 51 5.97 9.34 0.09
CA SER A 51 7.07 10.19 -0.38
C SER A 51 6.61 11.26 -1.36
N ASN A 52 5.70 10.91 -2.28
CA ASN A 52 5.16 11.87 -3.24
C ASN A 52 4.35 12.96 -2.54
N LEU A 53 3.44 12.59 -1.65
CA LEU A 53 2.63 13.55 -0.90
C LEU A 53 3.48 14.41 0.03
N LYS A 54 4.49 13.83 0.69
CA LYS A 54 5.43 14.56 1.54
C LYS A 54 6.21 15.62 0.75
N LYS A 55 6.75 15.25 -0.42
CA LYS A 55 7.47 16.19 -1.29
C LYS A 55 6.60 17.40 -1.68
N LEU A 56 5.33 17.18 -1.96
CA LEU A 56 4.38 18.26 -2.29
C LEU A 56 4.14 19.20 -1.11
N LEU A 57 3.92 18.66 0.09
CA LEU A 57 3.76 19.48 1.29
C LEU A 57 5.03 20.26 1.63
N ASP A 58 6.19 19.63 1.51
CA ASP A 58 7.48 20.28 1.75
C ASP A 58 7.70 21.43 0.75
N ALA A 59 7.36 21.24 -0.52
CA ALA A 59 7.41 22.31 -1.53
C ALA A 59 6.43 23.45 -1.20
N TYR A 60 5.23 23.14 -0.74
CA TYR A 60 4.24 24.14 -0.36
C TYR A 60 4.69 24.96 0.86
N PHE A 61 5.23 24.31 1.90
CA PHE A 61 5.72 25.03 3.09
C PHE A 61 6.98 25.85 2.84
N LYS A 62 7.77 25.49 1.83
CA LYS A 62 8.88 26.29 1.33
C LYS A 62 8.44 27.39 0.35
N SER A 63 7.14 27.57 0.15
CA SER A 63 6.56 28.55 -0.80
C SER A 63 7.01 28.35 -2.25
N VAL A 64 7.48 27.14 -2.60
CA VAL A 64 7.88 26.78 -3.98
C VAL A 64 6.66 26.58 -4.87
N ILE A 65 5.56 26.11 -4.29
CA ILE A 65 4.27 25.95 -4.98
C ILE A 65 3.17 26.70 -4.24
N SER A 66 2.22 27.23 -5.01
CA SER A 66 1.04 27.91 -4.46
C SER A 66 0.05 26.91 -3.84
N LYS A 67 -0.91 27.43 -3.07
CA LYS A 67 -2.00 26.61 -2.52
C LYS A 67 -2.83 25.93 -3.62
N GLN A 68 -3.06 26.61 -4.74
CA GLN A 68 -3.81 26.05 -5.87
C GLN A 68 -3.05 24.89 -6.52
N GLN A 69 -1.74 25.07 -6.73
CA GLN A 69 -0.88 24.00 -7.24
C GLN A 69 -0.84 22.81 -6.28
N LEU A 70 -0.75 23.05 -4.97
CA LEU A 70 -0.82 21.98 -3.97
C LEU A 70 -2.11 21.16 -4.12
N LYS A 71 -3.27 21.81 -4.20
CA LYS A 71 -4.56 21.11 -4.36
C LYS A 71 -4.56 20.24 -5.62
N TYR A 72 -4.16 20.80 -6.76
CA TYR A 72 -4.06 20.07 -8.01
C TYR A 72 -3.18 18.81 -7.85
N PHE A 73 -1.98 18.95 -7.30
CA PHE A 73 -1.08 17.81 -7.13
C PHE A 73 -1.57 16.77 -6.11
N LEU A 74 -2.26 17.20 -5.05
CA LEU A 74 -2.91 16.29 -4.11
C LEU A 74 -4.00 15.47 -4.81
N ILE A 75 -4.86 16.11 -5.62
CA ILE A 75 -5.87 15.42 -6.43
C ILE A 75 -5.20 14.37 -7.33
N THR A 76 -4.15 14.75 -8.06
CA THR A 76 -3.41 13.79 -8.90
C THR A 76 -2.83 12.63 -8.09
N GLY A 77 -2.28 12.90 -6.90
CA GLY A 77 -1.77 11.89 -5.98
C GLY A 77 -2.86 10.90 -5.54
N PHE A 78 -4.03 11.41 -5.15
CA PHE A 78 -5.15 10.57 -4.71
C PHE A 78 -5.79 9.78 -5.86
N LEU A 79 -5.91 10.38 -7.05
CA LEU A 79 -6.33 9.68 -8.26
C LEU A 79 -5.38 8.54 -8.61
N LYS A 80 -4.07 8.70 -8.40
CA LYS A 80 -3.10 7.62 -8.64
C LYS A 80 -3.34 6.41 -7.74
N ILE A 81 -3.76 6.62 -6.48
CA ILE A 81 -4.17 5.54 -5.58
C ILE A 81 -5.41 4.84 -6.16
N GLN A 82 -6.45 5.59 -6.53
CA GLN A 82 -7.67 5.02 -7.14
C GLN A 82 -7.39 4.24 -8.44
N ILE A 83 -6.54 4.77 -9.31
CA ILE A 83 -6.13 4.09 -10.56
C ILE A 83 -5.43 2.77 -10.23
N ASN A 84 -4.54 2.77 -9.25
CA ASN A 84 -3.82 1.56 -8.83
C ASN A 84 -4.71 0.55 -8.09
N SER A 85 -5.86 0.95 -7.57
CA SER A 85 -6.87 0.03 -7.00
C SER A 85 -7.59 -0.82 -8.06
N LYS A 86 -7.44 -0.54 -9.37
CA LYS A 86 -8.11 -1.31 -10.43
C LYS A 86 -7.54 -2.73 -10.54
N PRO A 87 -8.37 -3.77 -10.81
CA PRO A 87 -7.95 -5.18 -10.75
C PRO A 87 -6.74 -5.53 -11.62
N ASN A 88 -6.59 -4.86 -12.76
CA ASN A 88 -5.50 -5.08 -13.71
C ASN A 88 -4.18 -4.41 -13.32
N LYS A 89 -4.09 -3.78 -12.15
CA LYS A 89 -2.87 -3.13 -11.66
C LYS A 89 -2.12 -4.02 -10.66
N PRO A 90 -0.78 -4.01 -10.68
CA PRO A 90 0.02 -4.65 -9.65
C PRO A 90 -0.35 -4.10 -8.27
N PHE A 91 -0.43 -4.99 -7.27
CA PHE A 91 -0.79 -4.63 -5.90
C PHE A 91 -2.14 -3.90 -5.78
N SER A 92 -3.08 -4.17 -6.68
CA SER A 92 -4.40 -3.53 -6.68
C SER A 92 -5.19 -3.76 -5.39
N ALA A 93 -5.13 -4.98 -4.84
CA ALA A 93 -5.73 -5.29 -3.54
C ALA A 93 -5.14 -4.42 -2.40
N LEU A 94 -3.82 -4.23 -2.39
CA LEU A 94 -3.18 -3.33 -1.41
C LEU A 94 -3.61 -1.88 -1.64
N SER A 95 -3.61 -1.41 -2.89
CA SER A 95 -3.99 -0.03 -3.22
C SER A 95 -5.43 0.25 -2.83
N LYS A 96 -6.34 -0.71 -3.03
CA LYS A 96 -7.73 -0.65 -2.58
C LYS A 96 -7.83 -0.61 -1.06
N TYR A 97 -7.03 -1.42 -0.37
CA TYR A 97 -6.96 -1.37 1.10
C TYR A 97 -6.46 -0.01 1.60
N ILE A 98 -5.42 0.54 0.98
CA ILE A 98 -4.89 1.90 1.27
C ILE A 98 -5.96 2.96 0.99
N GLN A 99 -6.68 2.88 -0.12
CA GLN A 99 -7.75 3.83 -0.45
C GLN A 99 -8.83 3.83 0.63
N ASN A 100 -9.27 2.66 1.09
CA ASN A 100 -10.32 2.55 2.10
C ASN A 100 -9.84 2.92 3.51
N ASN A 101 -8.54 2.81 3.78
CA ASN A 101 -7.93 2.98 5.10
C ASN A 101 -6.84 4.06 5.09
N PHE A 102 -6.97 5.06 4.22
CA PHE A 102 -5.91 6.03 3.96
C PHE A 102 -5.46 6.77 5.22
N ASN A 103 -6.42 7.12 6.09
CA ASN A 103 -6.17 7.82 7.34
C ASN A 103 -5.43 6.98 8.38
N SER A 104 -5.54 5.64 8.35
CA SER A 104 -4.82 4.77 9.28
C SER A 104 -3.47 4.31 8.74
N ILE A 105 -3.26 4.36 7.41
CA ILE A 105 -2.04 3.86 6.77
C ILE A 105 -1.10 4.98 6.36
N ILE A 106 -1.58 6.00 5.65
CA ILE A 106 -0.74 7.03 5.03
C ILE A 106 -0.59 8.25 5.93
N VAL A 107 -1.67 8.74 6.54
CA VAL A 107 -1.64 9.93 7.39
C VAL A 107 -0.66 9.81 8.57
N PRO A 108 -0.56 8.67 9.29
CA PRO A 108 0.35 8.56 10.44
C PRO A 108 1.84 8.67 10.07
N LEU A 109 2.19 8.45 8.80
CA LEU A 109 3.58 8.51 8.30
C LEU A 109 4.12 9.95 8.25
N PHE A 110 3.25 10.96 8.27
CA PHE A 110 3.70 12.37 8.23
C PHE A 110 4.25 12.81 9.59
N PRO A 111 5.44 13.43 9.63
CA PRO A 111 6.10 13.74 10.89
C PRO A 111 5.37 14.82 11.69
N THR A 112 4.80 15.83 11.03
CA THR A 112 4.20 16.98 11.73
C THR A 112 2.68 16.90 11.81
N PRO A 113 2.06 17.34 12.93
CA PRO A 113 0.60 17.41 13.05
C PRO A 113 -0.07 18.25 11.94
N LYS A 114 0.59 19.33 11.51
CA LYS A 114 0.11 20.20 10.43
C LYS A 114 0.02 19.46 9.10
N GLN A 115 1.04 18.66 8.74
CA GLN A 115 1.01 17.83 7.53
C GLN A 115 -0.10 16.79 7.61
N ARG A 116 -0.23 16.09 8.74
CA ARG A 116 -1.30 15.10 8.95
C ARG A 116 -2.67 15.71 8.73
N LEU A 117 -2.93 16.88 9.34
CA LEU A 117 -4.21 17.58 9.23
C LEU A 117 -4.53 17.98 7.79
N ILE A 118 -3.55 18.56 7.07
CA ILE A 118 -3.74 18.96 5.67
C ILE A 118 -4.06 17.74 4.81
N VAL A 119 -3.26 16.68 4.90
CA VAL A 119 -3.44 15.47 4.08
C VAL A 119 -4.76 14.78 4.39
N GLN A 120 -5.10 14.63 5.67
CA GLN A 120 -6.36 14.04 6.10
C GLN A 120 -7.57 14.83 5.60
N LYS A 121 -7.54 16.17 5.75
CA LYS A 121 -8.63 17.04 5.30
C LYS A 121 -8.76 17.01 3.78
N SER A 122 -7.66 17.16 3.05
CA SER A 122 -7.66 17.13 1.59
C SER A 122 -8.11 15.78 1.04
N TYR A 123 -7.73 14.67 1.68
CA TYR A 123 -8.23 13.35 1.26
C TYR A 123 -9.74 13.22 1.44
N ARG A 124 -10.28 13.70 2.57
CA ARG A 124 -11.73 13.75 2.80
C ARG A 124 -12.45 14.63 1.78
N GLU A 125 -11.93 15.81 1.51
CA GLU A 125 -12.47 16.72 0.48
C GLU A 125 -12.44 16.07 -0.91
N PHE A 126 -11.36 15.34 -1.24
CA PHE A 126 -11.25 14.59 -2.48
C PHE A 126 -12.32 13.49 -2.58
N GLN A 127 -12.53 12.71 -1.51
CA GLN A 127 -13.57 11.68 -1.47
C GLN A 127 -14.97 12.25 -1.65
N ASN A 128 -15.19 13.48 -1.16
CA ASN A 128 -16.46 14.19 -1.28
C ASN A 128 -16.60 14.99 -2.59
N GLY A 129 -15.58 15.01 -3.45
CA GLY A 129 -15.58 15.82 -4.69
C GLY A 129 -15.49 17.33 -4.45
N THR A 130 -15.09 17.77 -3.24
CA THR A 130 -15.02 19.19 -2.86
C THR A 130 -13.60 19.77 -2.85
N LEU A 131 -12.58 18.94 -3.13
CA LEU A 131 -11.22 19.41 -3.33
C LEU A 131 -11.10 20.04 -4.73
N VAL A 132 -11.27 21.37 -4.78
CA VAL A 132 -11.17 22.22 -6.00
C VAL A 132 -10.04 23.24 -5.89
#